data_AF-A0A7L8V3U5-F1
#
_entry.id   AF-A0A7L8V3U5-F1
#
_cell.length_a   1.000
_cell.length_b   1.000
_cell.length_c   1.000
_cell.angle_alpha   90.00
_cell.angle_beta   90.00
_cell.angle_gamma   90.00
#
_symmetry.space_group_name_H-M   'P 1'
#
loop_
_entity.id
_entity.type
_entity.pdbx_description
1 polymer ?
#
loop_
_entity_poly.entity_id
_entity_poly.type
_entity_poly.pdbx_seq_one_letter_code
_entity_poly.pdbx_strand_id
1 'polypeptide(L)'
;MTVEKFHTEVMTLKRFFETYCTSKHHNSSSHYILVEYKGQKFKYDFNLCDDSFELITYAIEKLLECPHEIKPRCRSCPSPCYEKSKYKDVAKIMKYSGIKLGLSRIKKIFVDI
;
A
#
# COMPACT_ATOMS: atom_id res chain seq x y z
N MET A 1 -4.32 -13.68 -5.43
CA MET A 1 -5.25 -13.47 -4.28
C MET A 1 -6.70 -13.27 -4.72
N THR A 2 -7.66 -13.33 -3.79
CA THR A 2 -9.09 -13.01 -4.07
C THR A 2 -9.27 -11.52 -4.38
N VAL A 3 -10.43 -11.15 -4.93
CA VAL A 3 -10.74 -9.75 -5.26
C VAL A 3 -10.86 -8.90 -3.99
N GLU A 4 -11.49 -9.43 -2.95
CA GLU A 4 -11.67 -8.78 -1.65
C GLU A 4 -10.32 -8.52 -0.98
N LYS A 5 -9.40 -9.50 -1.09
CA LYS A 5 -8.05 -9.36 -0.56
C LYS A 5 -7.25 -8.30 -1.33
N PHE A 6 -7.34 -8.31 -2.65
CA PHE A 6 -6.72 -7.27 -3.49
C PHE A 6 -7.24 -5.88 -3.11
N HIS A 7 -8.57 -5.71 -3.02
CA HIS A 7 -9.18 -4.44 -2.62
C HIS A 7 -8.67 -3.99 -1.23
N THR A 8 -8.61 -4.89 -0.26
CA THR A 8 -8.11 -4.59 1.10
C THR A 8 -6.64 -4.15 1.10
N GLU A 9 -5.80 -4.76 0.26
CA GLU A 9 -4.39 -4.37 0.10
C GLU A 9 -4.28 -2.96 -0.52
N VAL A 10 -5.07 -2.64 -1.56
CA VAL A 10 -5.12 -1.29 -2.15
C VAL A 10 -5.57 -0.24 -1.12
N MET A 11 -6.63 -0.52 -0.36
CA MET A 11 -7.13 0.39 0.68
C MET A 11 -6.12 0.59 1.82
N THR A 12 -5.33 -0.44 2.13
CA THR A 12 -4.22 -0.33 3.09
C THR A 12 -3.14 0.60 2.53
N LEU A 13 -2.71 0.41 1.28
CA LEU A 13 -1.75 1.31 0.63
C LEU A 13 -2.28 2.75 0.63
N LYS A 14 -3.53 2.96 0.18
CA LYS A 14 -4.18 4.29 0.18
C LYS A 14 -4.07 4.96 1.55
N ARG A 15 -4.57 4.32 2.61
CA ARG A 15 -4.56 4.88 3.97
C ARG A 15 -3.15 5.23 4.43
N PHE A 16 -2.17 4.37 4.12
CA PHE A 16 -0.79 4.57 4.57
C PHE A 16 -0.10 5.70 3.80
N PHE A 17 -0.29 5.78 2.49
CA PHE A 17 0.25 6.86 1.67
C PHE A 17 -0.37 8.20 2.05
N GLU A 18 -1.69 8.29 2.23
CA GLU A 18 -2.36 9.53 2.61
C GLU A 18 -1.93 10.01 4.00
N THR A 19 -1.76 9.07 4.95
CA THR A 19 -1.21 9.37 6.28
C THR A 19 0.22 9.91 6.21
N TYR A 20 1.07 9.32 5.38
CA TYR A 20 2.46 9.76 5.22
C TYR A 20 2.52 11.12 4.53
N CYS A 21 1.83 11.25 3.39
CA CYS A 21 1.81 12.46 2.58
C CYS A 21 1.31 13.64 3.40
N THR A 22 0.15 13.55 4.03
CA THR A 22 -0.41 14.64 4.86
C THR A 22 0.54 15.09 5.97
N SER A 23 1.34 14.18 6.51
CA SER A 23 2.27 14.51 7.60
C SER A 23 3.64 14.99 7.14
N LYS A 24 3.99 14.85 5.87
CA LYS A 24 5.33 15.14 5.33
C LYS A 24 5.35 16.15 4.20
N HIS A 25 4.27 16.23 3.43
CA HIS A 25 4.14 17.06 2.24
C HIS A 25 2.82 17.85 2.36
N HIS A 26 2.87 19.16 2.14
CA HIS A 26 1.71 20.05 2.34
C HIS A 26 0.93 20.36 1.05
N ASN A 27 1.38 19.84 -0.10
CA ASN A 27 0.82 20.15 -1.42
C ASN A 27 0.12 18.92 -2.03
N SER A 28 -0.93 18.42 -1.37
CA SER A 28 -1.72 17.31 -1.92
C SER A 28 -2.69 17.80 -2.99
N SER A 29 -2.92 16.97 -4.01
CA SER A 29 -3.93 17.17 -5.03
C SER A 29 -4.79 15.92 -5.20
N SER A 30 -5.93 16.07 -5.88
CA SER A 30 -6.85 14.97 -6.14
C SER A 30 -6.38 14.15 -7.32
N HIS A 31 -6.23 12.85 -7.11
CA HIS A 31 -5.87 11.88 -8.15
C HIS A 31 -6.81 10.68 -8.13
N TYR A 32 -6.82 9.87 -9.19
CA TYR A 32 -7.49 8.58 -9.19
C TYR A 32 -6.72 7.56 -10.04
N ILE A 33 -6.91 6.28 -9.72
CA ILE A 33 -6.41 5.15 -10.50
C ILE A 33 -7.59 4.25 -10.85
N LEU A 34 -7.72 3.93 -12.14
CA LEU A 34 -8.63 2.90 -12.63
C LEU A 34 -7.86 1.60 -12.78
N VAL A 35 -8.39 0.52 -12.21
CA VAL A 35 -7.79 -0.81 -12.36
C VAL A 35 -8.84 -1.84 -12.73
N GLU A 36 -8.43 -2.84 -13.51
CA GLU A 36 -9.20 -4.05 -13.75
C GLU A 36 -8.47 -5.23 -13.11
N TYR A 37 -9.17 -5.98 -12.25
CA TYR A 37 -8.61 -7.14 -11.58
C TYR A 37 -9.63 -8.28 -11.57
N LYS A 38 -9.25 -9.42 -12.16
CA LYS A 38 -10.12 -10.61 -12.32
C LYS A 38 -11.49 -10.29 -12.92
N GLY A 39 -11.51 -9.46 -13.97
CA GLY A 39 -12.71 -9.04 -14.69
C GLY A 39 -13.59 -8.02 -13.97
N GLN A 40 -13.16 -7.53 -12.80
CA GLN A 40 -13.85 -6.47 -12.06
C GLN A 40 -13.09 -5.15 -12.19
N LYS A 41 -13.82 -4.06 -12.41
CA LYS A 41 -13.27 -2.71 -12.54
C LYS A 41 -13.41 -1.95 -11.23
N PHE A 42 -12.34 -1.28 -10.81
CA PHE A 42 -12.31 -0.47 -9.60
C PHE A 42 -11.81 0.93 -9.94
N LYS A 43 -12.37 1.92 -9.26
CA LYS A 43 -11.84 3.27 -9.20
C LYS A 43 -11.39 3.55 -7.77
N TYR A 44 -10.14 3.95 -7.62
CA TYR A 44 -9.58 4.39 -6.34
C TYR A 44 -9.20 5.86 -6.45
N ASP A 45 -9.84 6.72 -5.67
CA ASP A 45 -9.48 8.13 -5.55
C ASP A 45 -8.41 8.32 -4.46
N PHE A 46 -7.56 9.33 -4.59
CA PHE A 46 -6.43 9.62 -3.69
C PHE A 46 -6.29 11.13 -3.48
N ASN A 47 -5.88 11.53 -2.28
CA ASN A 47 -5.43 12.90 -1.99
C ASN A 47 -3.96 12.88 -1.58
N LEU A 48 -3.05 13.03 -2.55
CA LEU A 48 -1.61 12.86 -2.41
C LEU A 48 -0.87 13.95 -3.18
N CYS A 49 0.38 14.24 -2.82
CA CYS A 49 1.27 14.98 -3.71
C CYS A 49 1.73 14.09 -4.87
N ASP A 50 2.22 14.68 -5.95
CA ASP A 50 2.63 13.96 -7.16
C ASP A 50 3.64 12.85 -6.88
N ASP A 51 4.67 13.11 -6.07
CA ASP A 51 5.68 12.09 -5.70
C ASP A 51 5.06 10.87 -5.00
N SER A 52 4.10 11.11 -4.10
CA SER A 52 3.41 10.02 -3.39
C SER A 52 2.43 9.30 -4.30
N PHE A 53 1.82 10.02 -5.24
CA PHE A 53 0.93 9.45 -6.25
C PHE A 53 1.67 8.56 -7.24
N GLU A 54 2.85 8.96 -7.72
CA GLU A 54 3.70 8.14 -8.58
C GLU A 54 4.09 6.83 -7.88
N LEU A 55 4.51 6.93 -6.61
CA LEU A 55 4.98 5.76 -5.86
C LEU A 55 3.84 4.79 -5.48
N ILE A 56 2.63 5.27 -5.18
CA ILE A 56 1.49 4.36 -4.93
C ILE A 56 0.99 3.71 -6.23
N THR A 57 1.06 4.42 -7.36
CA THR A 57 0.71 3.87 -8.67
C THR A 57 1.58 2.65 -8.97
N TYR A 58 2.90 2.80 -8.83
CA TYR A 58 3.85 1.70 -8.92
C TYR A 58 3.54 0.56 -7.93
N ALA A 59 3.18 0.89 -6.69
CA ALA A 59 2.86 -0.12 -5.69
C ALA A 59 1.61 -0.95 -6.05
N ILE A 60 0.59 -0.31 -6.64
CA ILE A 60 -0.64 -0.94 -7.11
C ILE A 60 -0.37 -1.79 -8.35
N GLU A 61 0.46 -1.34 -9.29
CA GLU A 61 0.92 -2.14 -10.44
C GLU A 61 1.56 -3.45 -9.97
N LYS A 62 2.49 -3.39 -9.00
CA LYS A 62 3.10 -4.60 -8.43
C LYS A 62 2.14 -5.49 -7.64
N LEU A 63 1.04 -4.94 -7.15
CA LEU A 63 -0.02 -5.72 -6.52
C LEU A 63 -0.89 -6.42 -7.57
N LEU A 64 -1.21 -5.76 -8.68
CA LEU A 64 -1.96 -6.33 -9.81
C LEU A 64 -1.19 -7.52 -10.43
N GLU A 65 0.12 -7.36 -10.60
CA GLU A 65 1.01 -8.38 -11.18
C GLU A 65 1.36 -9.52 -10.20
N CYS A 66 0.91 -9.46 -8.94
CA CYS A 66 1.32 -10.42 -7.91
C CYS A 66 0.85 -11.86 -8.25
N PRO A 67 1.77 -12.81 -8.52
CA PRO A 67 1.40 -14.16 -8.99
C PRO A 67 0.87 -15.05 -7.86
N HIS A 68 1.06 -14.63 -6.60
CA HIS A 68 0.70 -15.45 -5.46
C HIS A 68 -0.82 -15.49 -5.23
N GLU A 69 -1.34 -16.71 -5.10
CA GLU A 69 -2.70 -16.94 -4.64
C GLU A 69 -2.86 -16.44 -3.19
N ILE A 70 -1.98 -16.90 -2.28
CA ILE A 70 -1.83 -16.38 -0.93
C ILE A 70 -0.62 -15.43 -0.91
N LYS A 71 -0.89 -14.12 -0.87
CA LYS A 71 0.16 -13.10 -0.92
C LYS A 71 1.02 -13.13 0.35
N PRO A 72 2.35 -13.42 0.26
CA PRO A 72 3.26 -13.25 1.39
C PRO A 72 3.52 -11.75 1.64
N ARG A 73 4.04 -11.42 2.83
CA ARG A 73 4.58 -10.08 3.07
C ARG A 73 5.71 -9.81 2.07
N CYS A 74 5.72 -8.65 1.43
CA CYS A 74 6.72 -8.33 0.40
C CYS A 74 8.18 -8.49 0.89
N ARG A 75 8.46 -8.20 2.18
CA ARG A 75 9.79 -8.38 2.79
C ARG A 75 10.29 -9.83 2.81
N SER A 76 9.38 -10.81 2.80
CA SER A 76 9.69 -12.24 2.84
C SER A 76 9.12 -12.95 1.61
N CYS A 77 8.95 -12.22 0.50
CA CYS A 77 8.46 -12.78 -0.74
C CYS A 77 9.56 -13.68 -1.36
N PRO A 78 9.24 -14.92 -1.79
CA PRO A 78 10.22 -15.77 -2.47
C PRO A 78 10.54 -15.26 -3.89
N SER A 79 9.66 -14.42 -4.47
CA SER A 79 9.86 -13.77 -5.77
C SER A 79 9.65 -12.25 -5.64
N PRO A 80 10.64 -11.48 -5.14
CA PRO A 80 10.53 -10.03 -4.98
C PRO A 80 10.31 -9.33 -6.33
N CYS A 81 9.22 -8.57 -6.45
CA CYS A 81 8.86 -7.85 -7.69
C CYS A 81 9.17 -6.34 -7.65
N TYR A 82 9.56 -5.81 -6.50
CA TYR A 82 9.88 -4.39 -6.36
C TYR A 82 11.34 -4.10 -6.75
N GLU A 83 11.55 -3.03 -7.51
CA GLU A 83 12.85 -2.36 -7.55
C GLU A 83 13.33 -1.98 -6.14
N LYS A 84 14.63 -2.15 -5.90
CA LYS A 84 15.22 -2.00 -4.57
C LYS A 84 15.06 -0.59 -3.99
N SER A 85 15.14 0.45 -4.84
CA SER A 85 14.93 1.85 -4.45
C SER A 85 13.47 2.08 -4.06
N LYS A 86 12.53 1.82 -4.98
CA LYS A 86 11.08 1.95 -4.75
C LYS A 86 10.61 1.12 -3.54
N TYR A 87 11.16 -0.08 -3.33
CA TYR A 87 10.88 -0.88 -2.13
C TYR A 87 11.25 -0.16 -0.84
N LYS A 88 12.42 0.49 -0.78
CA LYS A 88 12.85 1.24 0.41
C LYS A 88 11.89 2.40 0.70
N ASP A 89 11.45 3.09 -0.34
CA ASP A 89 10.53 4.22 -0.20
C ASP A 89 9.16 3.77 0.29
N VAL A 90 8.59 2.73 -0.33
CA VAL A 90 7.32 2.14 0.14
C VAL A 90 7.47 1.58 1.55
N ALA A 91 8.55 0.87 1.87
CA ALA A 91 8.78 0.34 3.21
C ALA A 91 8.89 1.45 4.28
N LYS A 92 9.48 2.61 3.92
CA LYS A 92 9.54 3.79 4.78
C LYS A 92 8.14 4.34 5.07
N ILE A 93 7.31 4.50 4.05
CA ILE A 93 5.89 4.90 4.18
C ILE A 93 5.14 3.88 5.05
N MET A 94 5.28 2.59 4.76
CA MET A 94 4.61 1.52 5.48
C MET A 94 4.95 1.53 6.98
N LYS A 95 6.25 1.68 7.31
CA LYS A 95 6.73 1.77 8.69
C LYS A 95 6.21 3.02 9.38
N TYR A 96 6.34 4.19 8.75
CA TYR A 96 5.93 5.46 9.33
C TYR A 96 4.43 5.46 9.65
N SER A 97 3.61 5.12 8.66
CA SER A 97 2.16 5.18 8.79
C SER A 97 1.64 4.09 9.73
N GLY A 98 2.25 2.89 9.75
CA GLY A 98 1.91 1.86 10.73
C GLY A 98 2.13 2.30 12.18
N ILE A 99 3.21 3.06 12.45
CA ILE A 99 3.47 3.64 13.78
C ILE A 99 2.47 4.76 14.08
N LYS A 100 2.25 5.68 13.13
CA LYS A 100 1.34 6.82 13.29
C LYS A 100 -0.10 6.37 13.56
N LEU A 101 -0.54 5.29 12.91
CA LEU A 101 -1.86 4.67 13.08
C LEU A 101 -1.96 3.76 14.32
N GLY A 102 -0.89 3.63 15.12
CA GLY A 102 -0.89 2.81 16.34
C GLY A 102 -0.84 1.29 16.10
N LEU A 103 -0.73 0.84 14.85
CA LEU A 103 -0.73 -0.58 14.48
C LEU A 103 0.52 -1.32 14.99
N SER A 104 1.60 -0.59 15.27
CA SER A 104 2.80 -1.14 15.89
C SER A 104 2.64 -1.50 17.37
N ARG A 105 1.58 -1.00 18.04
CA ARG A 105 1.33 -1.21 19.47
C ARG A 105 0.35 -2.36 19.76
N ILE A 106 -0.45 -2.77 18.77
CA ILE A 106 -1.49 -3.81 18.92
C ILE A 106 -0.89 -5.21 19.17
N LYS A 107 0.37 -5.46 18.78
CA LYS A 107 1.06 -6.73 19.09
C LYS A 107 1.18 -7.05 20.58
N LYS A 108 1.02 -6.08 21.49
CA LYS A 108 1.09 -6.32 22.94
C LYS A 108 -0.23 -6.74 23.59
N ILE A 109 -1.37 -6.69 22.88
CA ILE A 109 -2.69 -6.99 23.46
C ILE A 109 -3.13 -8.45 23.22
N PHE A 110 -2.57 -9.12 22.21
CA PHE A 110 -2.96 -10.49 21.83
C PHE A 110 -1.85 -11.53 22.07
N VAL A 111 -1.04 -11.33 23.12
CA VAL A 111 -0.07 -12.35 23.60
C VAL A 111 -0.53 -12.97 24.93
N ASP A 112 -1.60 -12.48 25.55
CA ASP A 112 -2.12 -12.98 26.83
C ASP A 112 -3.58 -13.49 26.74
N ILE A 113 -3.88 -14.34 25.73
CA ILE A 113 -5.03 -15.28 25.74
C ILE A 113 -4.59 -16.58 25.09
#